data_AF-A0A662EPW6-F1
#
_entry.id   AF-A0A662EPW6-F1
#
_cell.length_a   1.000
_cell.length_b   1.000
_cell.length_c   1.000
_cell.angle_alpha   90.00
_cell.angle_beta   90.00
_cell.angle_gamma   90.00
#
_symmetry.space_group_name_H-M   'P 1'
#
loop_
_entity.id
_entity.type
_entity.pdbx_description
1 polymer ?
#
loop_
_entity_poly.entity_id
_entity_poly.type
_entity_poly.pdbx_seq_one_letter_code
_entity_poly.pdbx_strand_id
1 'polypeptide(L)'
;HGTWRFIFPETPFYAEAGGEVADTGVIENLSRPGKAEVVDVQKAEGAFLHVVRVTSGEFRVGDRCRLIVDEARRRAIERAHTATHLLHAALRKHLGEHVIQPAPGWGRRSSASTSPTSLP
;
A
#
# COMPACT_ATOMS: atom_id res chain seq x y z
N HIS A 1 -31.37 -4.90 0.29
CA HIS A 1 -30.76 -3.80 -0.48
C HIS A 1 -29.64 -4.38 -1.33
N GLY A 2 -29.67 -4.19 -2.66
CA GLY A 2 -28.66 -4.76 -3.56
C GLY A 2 -27.43 -3.86 -3.69
N THR A 3 -26.25 -4.48 -3.73
CA THR A 3 -25.01 -3.85 -4.18
C THR A 3 -24.80 -4.15 -5.66
N TRP A 4 -24.29 -3.15 -6.40
CA TRP A 4 -24.00 -3.21 -7.82
C TRP A 4 -22.49 -3.10 -8.04
N ARG A 5 -22.02 -3.42 -9.25
CA ARG A 5 -20.61 -3.32 -9.64
C ARG A 5 -20.48 -2.41 -10.85
N PHE A 6 -19.83 -1.28 -10.68
CA PHE A 6 -19.57 -0.33 -11.76
C PHE A 6 -18.10 -0.37 -12.16
N ILE A 7 -17.84 -0.35 -13.47
CA ILE A 7 -16.51 -0.25 -14.08
C ILE A 7 -16.48 1.04 -14.89
N PHE A 8 -15.42 1.82 -14.71
CA PHE A 8 -15.19 3.06 -15.45
C PHE A 8 -13.85 2.95 -16.18
N PRO A 9 -13.68 3.61 -17.34
CA PRO A 9 -12.40 3.61 -18.05
C PRO A 9 -11.29 4.32 -17.26
N GLU A 10 -11.65 5.30 -16.42
CA GLU A 10 -10.77 6.02 -15.51
C GLU A 10 -11.44 6.14 -14.14
N THR A 11 -10.67 6.15 -13.05
CA THR A 11 -11.19 6.33 -11.69
C THR A 11 -10.20 7.06 -10.78
N PRO A 12 -10.68 7.96 -9.89
CA PRO A 12 -9.86 8.57 -8.84
C PRO A 12 -9.78 7.72 -7.56
N PHE A 13 -10.53 6.61 -7.46
CA PHE A 13 -10.58 5.76 -6.27
C PHE A 13 -9.41 4.76 -6.25
N TYR A 14 -8.70 4.65 -5.13
CA TYR A 14 -7.77 3.55 -4.90
C TYR A 14 -8.50 2.28 -4.43
N ALA A 15 -8.13 1.15 -5.03
CA ALA A 15 -8.55 -0.18 -4.59
C ALA A 15 -7.70 -0.66 -3.40
N GLU A 16 -8.29 -1.47 -2.53
CA GLU A 16 -7.55 -2.20 -1.50
C GLU A 16 -6.47 -3.09 -2.13
N ALA A 17 -5.26 -3.03 -1.58
CA ALA A 17 -4.17 -3.94 -1.90
C ALA A 17 -3.31 -4.22 -0.65
N GLY A 18 -3.26 -5.47 -0.19
CA GLY A 18 -2.34 -5.86 0.88
C GLY A 18 -2.74 -5.42 2.30
N GLY A 19 -4.01 -5.13 2.55
CA GLY A 19 -4.54 -4.73 3.87
C GLY A 19 -4.73 -3.23 4.06
N GLU A 20 -4.66 -2.45 2.99
CA GLU A 20 -4.98 -1.01 2.99
C GLU A 20 -6.48 -0.79 2.72
N VAL A 21 -7.11 0.12 3.47
CA VAL A 21 -8.56 0.37 3.35
C VAL A 21 -8.88 1.08 2.03
N ALA A 22 -9.79 0.51 1.22
CA ALA A 22 -10.24 1.11 -0.04
C ALA A 22 -10.89 2.51 0.15
N ASP A 23 -10.76 3.35 -0.88
CA ASP A 23 -11.44 4.66 -0.93
C ASP A 23 -12.96 4.48 -0.99
N THR A 24 -13.69 5.27 -0.19
CA THR A 24 -15.17 5.37 -0.25
C THR A 24 -15.59 6.73 -0.81
N GLY A 25 -16.82 6.85 -1.28
CA GLY A 25 -17.29 8.10 -1.85
C GLY A 25 -18.64 8.01 -2.55
N VAL A 26 -18.87 8.90 -3.51
CA VAL A 26 -20.15 9.08 -4.20
C VAL A 26 -19.93 9.07 -5.71
N ILE A 27 -20.87 8.44 -6.42
CA ILE A 27 -21.01 8.53 -7.87
C ILE A 27 -22.32 9.26 -8.18
N GLU A 28 -22.22 10.33 -8.95
CA GLU A 28 -23.36 11.12 -9.41
C GLU A 28 -23.54 10.94 -10.92
N ASN A 29 -24.74 10.57 -11.35
CA ASN A 29 -25.06 10.43 -12.77
C ASN A 29 -25.30 11.82 -13.37
N LEU A 30 -24.56 12.16 -14.43
CA LEU A 30 -24.65 13.43 -15.16
C LEU A 30 -25.56 13.34 -16.39
N SER A 31 -25.94 12.13 -16.82
CA SER A 31 -26.85 11.90 -17.94
C SER A 31 -28.33 11.84 -17.51
N ARG A 32 -28.62 11.46 -16.25
CA ARG A 32 -29.97 11.34 -15.69
C ARG A 32 -29.91 11.46 -14.15
N PRO A 33 -31.04 11.67 -13.44
CA PRO A 33 -31.05 11.61 -11.98
C PRO A 33 -30.59 10.23 -11.48
N GLY A 34 -29.48 10.19 -10.74
CA GLY A 34 -28.93 8.98 -10.16
C GLY A 34 -27.80 9.27 -9.19
N LYS A 35 -27.82 8.64 -8.01
CA LYS A 35 -26.76 8.73 -7.01
C LYS A 35 -26.46 7.35 -6.43
N ALA A 36 -25.18 7.05 -6.27
CA ALA A 36 -24.72 5.82 -5.64
C ALA A 36 -23.56 6.11 -4.69
N GLU A 37 -23.47 5.34 -3.61
CA GLU A 37 -22.35 5.36 -2.68
C GLU A 37 -21.38 4.25 -3.04
N VAL A 38 -20.09 4.57 -3.14
CA VAL A 38 -19.00 3.58 -3.26
C VAL A 38 -18.71 3.04 -1.87
N VAL A 39 -18.96 1.75 -1.68
CA VAL A 39 -18.76 1.06 -0.39
C VAL A 39 -17.46 0.26 -0.34
N ASP A 40 -16.93 -0.13 -1.50
CA ASP A 40 -15.67 -0.88 -1.66
C ASP A 40 -15.17 -0.73 -3.11
N VAL A 41 -13.86 -0.85 -3.32
CA VAL A 41 -13.20 -0.79 -4.63
C VAL A 41 -12.13 -1.88 -4.71
N GLN A 42 -12.31 -2.80 -5.66
CA GLN A 42 -11.44 -3.97 -5.83
C GLN A 42 -10.71 -3.91 -7.17
N LYS A 43 -9.50 -4.44 -7.25
CA LYS A 43 -8.73 -4.54 -8.50
C LYS A 43 -8.80 -5.97 -9.04
N ALA A 44 -9.38 -6.15 -10.22
CA ALA A 44 -9.53 -7.45 -10.88
C ALA A 44 -9.17 -7.35 -12.37
N GLU A 45 -8.32 -8.26 -12.86
CA GLU A 45 -7.95 -8.38 -14.28
C GLU A 45 -7.49 -7.07 -14.96
N GLY A 46 -6.89 -6.16 -14.19
CA GLY A 46 -6.43 -4.85 -14.67
C GLY A 46 -7.47 -3.72 -14.59
N ALA A 47 -8.72 -4.02 -14.25
CA ALA A 47 -9.80 -3.05 -14.05
C ALA A 47 -10.06 -2.76 -12.56
N PHE A 48 -10.71 -1.62 -12.30
CA PHE A 48 -11.19 -1.22 -10.98
C PHE A 48 -12.71 -1.45 -10.88
N LEU A 49 -13.09 -2.34 -9.97
CA LEU A 49 -14.44 -2.78 -9.72
C LEU A 49 -15.01 -2.01 -8.52
N HIS A 50 -15.90 -1.06 -8.79
CA HIS A 50 -16.52 -0.24 -7.75
C HIS A 50 -17.76 -0.95 -7.25
N VAL A 51 -17.74 -1.44 -6.02
CA VAL A 51 -18.93 -1.97 -5.35
C VAL A 51 -19.74 -0.80 -4.83
N VAL A 52 -20.98 -0.67 -5.29
CA VAL A 52 -21.80 0.52 -5.03
C VAL A 52 -23.18 0.18 -4.52
N ARG A 53 -23.72 1.06 -3.67
CA ARG A 53 -25.12 1.06 -3.25
C ARG A 53 -25.83 2.22 -3.94
N VAL A 54 -26.71 1.95 -4.89
CA VAL A 54 -27.57 2.97 -5.49
C VAL A 54 -28.51 3.51 -4.42
N THR A 55 -28.43 4.81 -4.14
CA THR A 55 -29.25 5.50 -3.13
C THR A 55 -30.46 6.18 -3.76
N SER A 56 -30.36 6.60 -5.03
CA SER A 56 -31.51 7.10 -5.80
C SER A 56 -31.29 6.97 -7.31
N GLY A 57 -32.40 6.95 -8.06
CA GLY A 57 -32.40 6.99 -9.52
C GLY A 57 -31.86 5.73 -10.19
N GLU A 58 -31.35 5.90 -11.42
CA GLU A 58 -30.88 4.80 -12.26
C GLU A 58 -29.49 5.08 -12.85
N PHE A 59 -28.80 3.99 -13.21
CA PHE A 59 -27.52 4.00 -13.92
C PHE A 59 -27.60 3.01 -15.09
N ARG A 60 -27.10 3.41 -16.26
CA ARG A 60 -27.02 2.56 -17.46
C ARG A 60 -25.63 2.63 -18.06
N VAL A 61 -25.22 1.57 -18.76
CA VAL A 61 -23.95 1.56 -19.51
C VAL A 61 -23.95 2.69 -20.53
N GLY A 62 -22.89 3.50 -20.55
CA GLY A 62 -22.78 4.70 -21.38
C GLY A 62 -23.25 6.01 -20.72
N ASP A 63 -23.83 5.97 -19.50
CA ASP A 63 -24.08 7.21 -18.75
C ASP A 63 -22.77 7.88 -18.32
N ARG A 64 -22.71 9.21 -18.48
CA ARG A 64 -21.59 10.00 -17.93
C ARG A 64 -21.79 10.15 -16.44
N CYS A 65 -20.78 9.79 -15.65
CA CYS A 65 -20.83 9.86 -14.19
C CYS A 65 -19.70 10.74 -13.66
N ARG A 66 -19.96 11.45 -12.56
CA ARG A 66 -18.95 12.13 -11.75
C ARG A 66 -18.59 11.24 -10.57
N LEU A 67 -17.30 10.96 -10.42
CA LEU A 67 -16.74 10.17 -9.34
C LEU A 67 -16.16 11.12 -8.29
N ILE A 68 -16.60 11.02 -7.03
CA ILE A 68 -16.23 11.91 -5.93
C ILE A 68 -15.72 11.05 -4.76
N VAL A 69 -14.44 11.17 -4.43
CA VAL A 69 -13.81 10.46 -3.30
C VAL A 69 -14.02 11.24 -2.00
N ASP A 70 -14.18 10.54 -0.88
CA ASP A 70 -14.14 11.15 0.45
C ASP A 70 -12.69 11.50 0.83
N GLU A 71 -12.29 12.75 0.56
CA GLU A 71 -10.95 13.25 0.91
C GLU A 71 -10.64 13.21 2.41
N ALA A 72 -11.64 13.32 3.29
CA ALA A 72 -11.40 13.29 4.74
C ALA A 72 -10.99 11.89 5.19
N ARG A 73 -11.66 10.86 4.64
CA ARG A 73 -11.28 9.46 4.84
C ARG A 73 -9.91 9.16 4.21
N ARG A 74 -9.65 9.57 2.97
CA ARG A 74 -8.37 9.29 2.30
C ARG A 74 -7.17 9.85 3.06
N ARG A 75 -7.25 11.11 3.52
CA ARG A 75 -6.22 11.73 4.37
C ARG A 75 -6.05 11.03 5.73
N ALA A 76 -7.09 10.39 6.28
CA ALA A 76 -6.97 9.61 7.51
C ALA A 76 -6.23 8.28 7.27
N ILE A 77 -6.50 7.62 6.15
CA ILE A 77 -5.82 6.40 5.70
C ILE A 77 -4.32 6.71 5.45
N GLU A 78 -3.99 7.71 4.63
CA GLU A 78 -2.61 8.17 4.36
C GLU A 78 -1.79 8.40 5.66
N ARG A 79 -2.42 9.01 6.68
CA ARG A 79 -1.79 9.21 8.01
C ARG A 79 -1.54 7.90 8.75
N ALA A 80 -2.46 6.94 8.68
CA ALA A 80 -2.31 5.63 9.33
C ALA A 80 -1.16 4.82 8.72
N HIS A 81 -1.02 4.82 7.40
CA HIS A 81 0.15 4.21 6.73
C HIS A 81 1.44 4.92 7.16
N THR A 82 1.47 6.25 7.12
CA THR A 82 2.65 7.03 7.55
C THR A 82 3.03 6.74 9.01
N ALA A 83 2.07 6.69 9.93
CA ALA A 83 2.29 6.38 11.34
C ALA A 83 2.79 4.94 11.54
N THR A 84 2.26 3.97 10.79
CA THR A 84 2.70 2.57 10.84
C THR A 84 4.13 2.42 10.31
N HIS A 85 4.48 3.11 9.23
CA HIS A 85 5.85 3.14 8.72
C HIS A 85 6.83 3.84 9.68
N LEU A 86 6.43 4.96 10.30
CA LEU A 86 7.24 5.63 11.32
C LEU A 86 7.44 4.76 12.57
N LEU A 87 6.40 4.04 13.02
CA LEU A 87 6.50 3.09 14.13
C LEU A 87 7.41 1.90 13.78
N HIS A 88 7.25 1.29 12.60
CA HIS A 88 8.16 0.24 12.13
C HIS A 88 9.62 0.73 11.98
N ALA A 89 9.82 1.96 11.52
CA ALA A 89 11.15 2.57 11.44
C ALA A 89 11.75 2.82 12.83
N ALA A 90 10.96 3.33 13.78
CA ALA A 90 11.37 3.54 15.16
C ALA A 90 11.71 2.21 15.86
N LEU A 91 10.88 1.17 15.69
CA LEU A 91 11.13 -0.17 16.20
C LEU A 91 12.39 -0.79 15.60
N ARG A 92 12.61 -0.67 14.28
CA ARG A 92 13.87 -1.11 13.63
C ARG A 92 15.08 -0.35 14.14
N LYS A 93 14.96 0.96 14.41
CA LYS A 93 16.05 1.76 14.97
C LYS A 93 16.39 1.33 16.39
N HIS A 94 15.38 1.14 17.24
CA HIS A 94 15.59 0.77 18.65
C HIS A 94 16.01 -0.70 18.84
N LEU A 95 15.54 -1.62 18.00
CA LEU A 95 15.98 -3.03 17.98
C LEU A 95 17.31 -3.23 17.22
N GLY A 96 17.74 -2.25 16.41
CA GLY A 96 19.02 -2.28 15.69
C GLY A 96 20.22 -1.87 16.53
N GLU A 97 20.04 -1.03 17.55
CA GLU A 97 21.13 -0.58 18.44
C GLU A 97 21.57 -1.65 19.47
N HIS A 98 20.83 -2.76 19.61
CA HIS A 98 21.22 -3.92 20.44
C HIS A 98 22.04 -5.00 19.70
N VAL A 99 22.56 -4.71 18.50
CA VAL A 99 23.54 -5.57 17.80
C VAL A 99 24.82 -4.80 17.46
N ILE A 100 25.43 -4.20 18.48
CA ILE A 100 26.87 -3.92 18.48
C ILE A 100 27.46 -4.44 19.80
N GLN A 101 28.18 -5.56 19.72
CA GLN A 101 29.21 -5.89 20.71
C GLN A 101 30.57 -5.92 19.99
N PRO A 102 31.55 -5.09 20.39
CA PRO A 102 32.85 -5.01 19.73
C PRO A 102 33.79 -6.16 20.15
N ALA A 103 34.81 -6.40 19.32
CA ALA A 103 35.84 -7.44 19.50
C ALA A 103 36.76 -7.20 20.73
N PRO A 104 37.54 -8.21 21.16
CA PRO A 104 38.92 -8.30 20.64
C PRO A 104 39.51 -9.73 20.50
N GLY A 105 40.57 -9.89 19.71
CA GLY A 105 41.22 -11.19 19.49
C GLY A 105 42.60 -11.17 18.80
N TRP A 106 43.48 -10.20 19.11
CA TRP A 106 44.86 -10.18 18.60
C TRP A 106 45.86 -10.57 19.72
N GLY A 107 46.64 -11.65 19.54
CA GLY A 107 47.32 -12.29 20.69
C GLY A 107 48.50 -13.26 20.48
N ARG A 108 49.49 -12.93 19.63
CA ARG A 108 50.93 -13.35 19.64
C ARG A 108 51.33 -14.85 19.67
N ARG A 109 52.62 -15.11 19.31
CA ARG A 109 53.28 -16.39 18.92
C ARG A 109 53.00 -16.71 17.42
N SER A 110 53.84 -17.39 16.63
CA SER A 110 55.03 -18.24 16.88
C SER A 110 56.16 -18.00 15.84
N SER A 111 57.34 -18.61 16.01
CA SER A 111 58.47 -18.67 15.04
C SER A 111 59.13 -20.05 14.96
N ALA A 112 59.43 -20.54 13.75
CA ALA A 112 60.53 -21.47 13.37
C ALA A 112 60.47 -21.64 11.82
N SER A 113 61.42 -21.27 10.96
CA SER A 113 62.87 -21.54 10.85
C SER A 113 63.22 -22.95 10.33
N THR A 114 63.42 -23.08 9.00
CA THR A 114 64.53 -23.83 8.37
C THR A 114 64.61 -23.54 6.86
N SER A 115 65.80 -23.16 6.41
CA SER A 115 66.32 -23.20 5.03
C SER A 115 67.68 -23.95 5.09
N PRO A 116 68.49 -24.13 4.02
CA PRO A 116 68.31 -23.83 2.59
C PRO A 116 68.77 -25.01 1.67
N THR A 117 69.26 -24.71 0.45
CA THR A 117 70.16 -25.52 -0.43
C THR A 117 69.46 -26.21 -1.62
N SER A 118 69.93 -26.14 -2.89
CA SER A 118 70.74 -25.16 -3.64
C SER A 118 70.57 -25.42 -5.15
N LEU A 119 70.86 -24.41 -6.00
CA LEU A 119 71.16 -24.55 -7.43
C LEU A 119 72.56 -25.22 -7.64
N PRO A 120 72.97 -25.68 -8.83
CA PRO A 120 73.03 -24.92 -10.09
C PRO A 120 71.80 -25.03 -11.02
#